data_AF-A0AAT9RYY7-F1
#
_entry.id   AF-A0AAT9RYY7-F1
#
_cell.length_a   1.000
_cell.length_b   1.000
_cell.length_c   1.000
_cell.angle_alpha   90.00
_cell.angle_beta   90.00
_cell.angle_gamma   90.00
#
_symmetry.space_group_name_H-M   'P 1'
#
loop_
_entity.id
_entity.type
_entity.pdbx_description
1 polymer ?
#
loop_
_entity_poly.entity_id
_entity_poly.type
_entity_poly.pdbx_seq_one_letter_code
_entity_poly.pdbx_strand_id
1 'polypeptide(L)'
;MNAYFPPFLLGASPAQYRICLTVGEHSAHHIRRIVRSYLDDWEMAELSDAVELGVTELLANVVRHVPDRRCTLLLLRAAAGVRVEVGDGSEQLPVVREDLSSEAVGGRGLVLLDAVADKWGVGPRLAGGKTVWFECRGDDSG
;
A
#
# COMPACT_ATOMS: atom_id res chain seq x y z
N MET A 1 15.34 -36.08 -0.62
CA MET A 1 15.49 -35.09 0.47
C MET A 1 14.25 -34.23 0.47
N ASN A 2 13.28 -34.53 1.33
CA ASN A 2 12.09 -33.70 1.49
C ASN A 2 12.47 -32.52 2.37
N ALA A 3 12.45 -31.31 1.80
CA ALA A 3 12.47 -30.09 2.58
C ALA A 3 11.10 -29.94 3.26
N TYR A 4 11.03 -30.37 4.52
CA TYR A 4 9.90 -30.11 5.40
C TYR A 4 9.92 -28.61 5.71
N PHE A 5 9.06 -27.83 5.04
CA PHE A 5 8.79 -26.44 5.45
C PHE A 5 7.94 -26.50 6.72
N PRO A 6 8.42 -25.99 7.87
CA PRO A 6 7.63 -26.03 9.09
C PRO A 6 6.42 -25.09 8.94
N PRO A 7 5.21 -25.50 9.40
CA PRO A 7 4.10 -24.58 9.54
C PRO A 7 4.42 -23.65 10.72
N PHE A 8 4.39 -22.34 10.50
CA PHE A 8 4.19 -21.33 11.54
C PHE A 8 5.03 -21.55 12.82
N LEU A 9 6.28 -21.07 12.83
CA LEU A 9 6.95 -20.80 14.09
C LEU A 9 6.07 -19.83 14.90
N LEU A 10 5.65 -20.29 16.08
CA LEU A 10 4.96 -19.57 17.15
C LEU A 10 5.70 -18.29 17.57
N GLY A 11 5.65 -17.28 16.72
CA GLY A 11 6.01 -15.90 17.01
C GLY A 11 4.87 -15.04 16.47
N ALA A 12 4.42 -14.06 17.25
CA ALA A 12 3.45 -13.09 16.78
C ALA A 12 3.93 -12.52 15.43
N SER A 13 3.11 -12.63 14.38
CA SER A 13 3.38 -11.98 13.09
C SER A 13 3.72 -10.51 13.38
N PRO A 14 4.85 -9.99 12.88
CA PRO A 14 5.25 -8.64 13.23
C PRO A 14 4.12 -7.69 12.84
N ALA A 15 3.75 -6.79 13.74
CA ALA A 15 2.65 -5.85 13.52
C ALA A 15 2.94 -4.83 12.40
N GLN A 16 4.11 -4.92 11.77
CA GLN A 16 4.49 -4.05 10.67
C GLN A 16 5.44 -4.72 9.69
N TYR A 17 5.37 -4.27 8.44
CA TYR A 17 6.31 -4.61 7.38
C TYR A 17 6.82 -3.34 6.70
N ARG A 18 8.14 -3.19 6.53
CA ARG A 18 8.73 -2.03 5.85
C ARG A 18 9.71 -2.47 4.77
N ILE A 19 9.64 -1.84 3.61
CA ILE A 19 10.61 -2.01 2.53
C ILE A 19 10.93 -0.68 1.85
N CYS A 20 12.20 -0.47 1.53
CA CYS A 20 12.63 0.57 0.61
C CYS A 20 12.89 -0.06 -0.75
N LEU A 21 12.31 0.51 -1.81
CA LEU A 21 12.43 -0.02 -3.15
C LEU A 21 12.47 1.08 -4.20
N THR A 22 13.04 0.72 -5.35
CA THR A 22 12.84 1.46 -6.60
C THR A 22 11.71 0.79 -7.36
N VAL A 23 10.64 1.52 -7.67
CA VAL A 23 9.45 0.97 -8.30
C VAL A 23 9.70 0.73 -9.79
N GLY A 24 9.65 -0.54 -10.20
CA GLY A 24 9.75 -1.01 -11.57
C GLY A 24 8.50 -1.80 -11.99
N GLU A 25 8.53 -2.30 -13.23
CA GLU A 25 7.39 -2.97 -13.88
C GLU A 25 6.86 -4.18 -13.09
N HIS A 26 7.73 -4.92 -12.41
CA HIS A 26 7.35 -6.09 -11.62
C HIS A 26 7.12 -5.81 -10.12
N SER A 27 7.40 -4.58 -9.65
CA SER A 27 7.32 -4.25 -8.23
C SER A 27 5.89 -4.38 -7.70
N ALA A 28 4.89 -3.93 -8.45
CA ALA A 28 3.49 -3.98 -8.01
C ALA A 28 3.01 -5.43 -7.77
N HIS A 29 3.33 -6.36 -8.68
CA HIS A 29 2.96 -7.77 -8.51
C HIS A 29 3.65 -8.40 -7.28
N HIS A 30 4.95 -8.14 -7.11
CA HIS A 30 5.70 -8.66 -5.96
C HIS A 30 5.14 -8.11 -4.65
N ILE A 31 4.83 -6.81 -4.60
CA ILE A 31 4.30 -6.15 -3.41
C ILE A 31 2.89 -6.65 -3.08
N ARG A 32 2.00 -6.85 -4.06
CA ARG A 32 0.67 -7.43 -3.81
C ARG A 32 0.76 -8.80 -3.15
N ARG A 33 1.69 -9.66 -3.59
CA ARG A 33 1.93 -10.96 -2.95
C ARG A 33 2.37 -10.83 -1.50
N ILE A 34 3.23 -9.86 -1.19
CA ILE A 34 3.66 -9.60 0.18
C ILE A 34 2.50 -9.08 1.02
N VAL A 35 1.74 -8.10 0.51
CA VAL A 35 0.56 -7.54 1.17
C VAL A 35 -0.41 -8.66 1.55
N ARG A 36 -0.76 -9.53 0.60
CA ARG A 36 -1.65 -10.66 0.85
C ARG A 36 -1.14 -11.58 1.95
N SER A 37 0.14 -11.96 1.90
CA SER A 37 0.75 -12.80 2.93
C SER A 37 0.64 -12.16 4.33
N TYR A 38 0.87 -10.85 4.45
CA TYR A 38 0.74 -10.15 5.73
C TYR A 38 -0.71 -10.04 6.21
N LEU A 39 -1.66 -9.84 5.30
CA LEU A 39 -3.08 -9.80 5.65
C LEU A 39 -3.59 -11.17 6.08
N ASP A 40 -3.16 -12.24 5.40
CA ASP A 40 -3.45 -13.62 5.81
C ASP A 40 -2.87 -13.88 7.22
N ASP A 41 -1.61 -13.51 7.46
CA ASP A 41 -0.92 -13.66 8.76
C ASP A 41 -1.53 -12.79 9.88
N TRP A 42 -2.30 -11.76 9.54
CA TRP A 42 -2.99 -10.88 10.48
C TRP A 42 -4.47 -11.19 10.63
N GLU A 43 -4.97 -12.24 9.97
CA GLU A 43 -6.38 -12.66 9.95
C GLU A 43 -7.30 -11.56 9.38
N MET A 44 -6.83 -10.88 8.32
CA MET A 44 -7.51 -9.77 7.63
C MET A 44 -7.58 -10.00 6.11
N ALA A 45 -7.68 -11.25 5.68
CA ALA A 45 -7.64 -11.64 4.27
C ALA A 45 -8.75 -10.98 3.42
N GLU A 46 -9.88 -10.66 4.04
CA GLU A 46 -11.02 -9.93 3.46
C GLU A 46 -10.66 -8.52 2.95
N LEU A 47 -9.59 -7.92 3.49
CA LEU A 47 -9.11 -6.61 3.06
C LEU A 47 -8.19 -6.65 1.84
N SER A 48 -7.80 -7.84 1.38
CA SER A 48 -6.75 -8.01 0.36
C SER A 48 -7.03 -7.23 -0.90
N ASP A 49 -8.24 -7.30 -1.45
CA ASP A 49 -8.57 -6.63 -2.71
C ASP A 49 -8.46 -5.10 -2.59
N ALA A 50 -9.00 -4.52 -1.52
CA ALA A 50 -8.95 -3.09 -1.27
C ALA A 50 -7.51 -2.60 -1.06
N VAL A 51 -6.74 -3.31 -0.23
CA VAL A 51 -5.37 -2.94 0.12
C VAL A 51 -4.42 -3.12 -1.07
N GLU A 52 -4.56 -4.20 -1.83
CA GLU A 52 -3.77 -4.45 -3.04
C GLU A 52 -4.02 -3.39 -4.12
N LEU A 53 -5.27 -2.96 -4.29
CA LEU A 53 -5.61 -1.86 -5.20
C LEU A 53 -4.99 -0.54 -4.73
N GLY A 54 -5.20 -0.16 -3.47
CA GLY A 54 -4.65 1.06 -2.90
C GLY A 54 -3.13 1.13 -3.00
N VAL A 55 -2.44 0.03 -2.70
CA VAL A 55 -0.98 -0.07 -2.87
C VAL A 55 -0.57 0.08 -4.33
N THR A 56 -1.29 -0.56 -5.26
CA THR A 56 -0.97 -0.45 -6.70
C THR A 56 -1.09 0.99 -7.18
N GLU A 57 -2.11 1.72 -6.74
CA GLU A 57 -2.29 3.12 -7.11
C GLU A 57 -1.22 4.04 -6.50
N LEU A 58 -0.85 3.82 -5.23
CA LEU A 58 0.25 4.58 -4.62
C LEU A 58 1.59 4.32 -5.32
N LEU A 59 1.90 3.07 -5.68
CA LEU A 59 3.10 2.74 -6.44
C LEU A 59 3.07 3.33 -7.84
N ALA A 60 1.91 3.36 -8.50
CA ALA A 60 1.76 4.01 -9.80
C ALA A 60 2.01 5.53 -9.71
N ASN A 61 1.56 6.18 -8.62
CA ASN A 61 1.86 7.58 -8.36
C ASN A 61 3.36 7.82 -8.17
N VAL A 62 4.07 6.93 -7.47
CA VAL A 62 5.53 7.01 -7.35
C VAL A 62 6.20 6.94 -8.73
N VAL A 63 5.80 5.99 -9.59
CA VAL A 63 6.36 5.84 -10.94
C VAL A 63 6.13 7.09 -11.80
N ARG A 64 4.98 7.75 -11.66
CA ARG A 64 4.60 8.93 -12.45
C ARG A 64 5.26 10.21 -11.97
N HIS A 65 5.41 10.39 -10.66
CA HIS A 65 5.73 11.70 -10.06
C HIS A 65 7.07 11.77 -9.34
N VAL A 66 7.77 10.65 -9.16
CA VAL A 66 9.04 10.60 -8.44
C VAL A 66 10.16 10.26 -9.43
N PRO A 67 11.08 11.20 -9.74
CA PRO A 67 12.08 11.02 -10.79
C PRO A 67 12.96 9.77 -10.64
N ASP A 68 13.38 9.44 -9.41
CA ASP A 68 14.21 8.27 -9.13
C ASP A 68 13.38 7.00 -8.81
N ARG A 69 12.04 7.14 -8.78
CA ARG A 69 11.06 6.10 -8.44
C ARG A 69 11.33 5.40 -7.10
N ARG A 70 12.06 6.04 -6.18
CA ARG A 70 12.36 5.48 -4.87
C ARG A 70 11.25 5.81 -3.89
N CYS A 71 10.78 4.80 -3.18
CA CYS A 71 9.84 4.98 -2.09
C CYS A 71 10.11 4.02 -0.95
N THR A 72 9.50 4.31 0.19
CA THR A 72 9.40 3.42 1.35
C THR A 72 7.94 3.00 1.46
N LEU A 73 7.67 1.70 1.41
CA LEU A 73 6.36 1.13 1.73
C LEU A 73 6.37 0.62 3.16
N LEU A 74 5.31 0.92 3.90
CA LEU A 74 5.08 0.45 5.26
C LEU A 74 3.65 -0.09 5.36
N LEU A 75 3.51 -1.32 5.83
CA LEU A 75 2.25 -1.89 6.30
C LEU A 75 2.27 -1.88 7.81
N LEU A 76 1.17 -1.44 8.43
CA LEU A 76 0.98 -1.41 9.88
C LEU A 76 -0.34 -2.10 10.20
N ARG A 77 -0.30 -3.11 11.07
CA ARG A 77 -1.49 -3.67 11.69
C ARG A 77 -2.06 -2.62 12.65
N ALA A 78 -3.29 -2.22 12.42
CA ALA A 78 -4.08 -1.38 13.31
C ALA A 78 -5.08 -2.24 14.11
N ALA A 79 -5.68 -1.65 15.13
CA ALA A 79 -6.60 -2.38 16.01
C ALA A 79 -7.82 -2.98 15.28
N ALA A 80 -8.30 -2.33 14.23
CA ALA A 80 -9.49 -2.73 13.46
C ALA A 80 -9.20 -2.82 11.94
N GLY A 81 -7.96 -3.10 11.55
CA GLY A 81 -7.60 -3.19 10.13
C GLY A 81 -6.13 -2.95 9.85
N VAL A 82 -5.84 -2.39 8.69
CA VAL A 82 -4.48 -2.13 8.20
C VAL A 82 -4.30 -0.68 7.78
N ARG A 83 -3.14 -0.12 8.08
CA ARG A 83 -2.67 1.15 7.56
C ARG A 83 -1.50 0.91 6.61
N VAL A 84 -1.55 1.53 5.45
CA VAL A 84 -0.49 1.51 4.45
C VAL A 84 0.07 2.90 4.29
N GLU A 85 1.39 3.02 4.28
CA GLU A 85 2.09 4.27 3.99
C GLU A 85 3.09 4.09 2.85
N VAL A 86 3.09 5.02 1.92
CA VAL A 86 4.10 5.15 0.86
C VAL A 86 4.75 6.51 0.97
N GLY A 87 6.00 6.52 1.40
CA GLY A 87 6.82 7.72 1.51
C GLY A 87 7.80 7.86 0.35
N ASP A 88 7.83 9.02 -0.30
CA ASP A 88 8.73 9.32 -1.40
C ASP A 88 9.43 10.68 -1.24
N GLY A 89 10.47 10.94 -2.03
CA GLY A 89 11.28 12.15 -1.96
C GLY A 89 10.69 13.38 -2.66
N SER A 90 9.50 13.27 -3.27
CA SER A 90 8.87 14.37 -4.01
C SER A 90 7.91 15.14 -3.10
N GLU A 91 8.09 16.47 -3.05
CA GLU A 91 7.18 17.39 -2.36
C GLU A 91 5.87 17.64 -3.13
N GLN A 92 5.79 17.16 -4.38
CA GLN A 92 4.58 17.30 -5.18
C GLN A 92 3.44 16.48 -4.55
N LEU A 93 2.42 17.18 -4.05
CA LEU A 93 1.21 16.53 -3.56
C LEU A 93 0.54 15.72 -4.69
N PRO A 94 0.00 14.53 -4.38
CA PRO A 94 -0.74 13.77 -5.37
C PRO A 94 -1.97 14.57 -5.82
N VAL A 95 -2.13 14.72 -7.14
CA VAL A 95 -3.21 15.53 -7.72
C VAL A 95 -4.44 14.65 -7.87
N VAL A 96 -5.56 15.06 -7.25
CA VAL A 96 -6.88 14.46 -7.51
C VAL A 96 -7.29 14.92 -8.91
N ARG A 97 -7.54 13.98 -9.82
CA ARG A 97 -8.18 14.29 -11.10
C ARG A 97 -9.52 13.59 -11.18
N GLU A 98 -10.58 14.38 -11.32
CA GLU A 98 -11.96 13.91 -11.50
C GLU A 98 -12.28 13.57 -12.97
N ASP A 99 -11.30 13.65 -13.88
CA ASP A 99 -11.51 13.40 -15.30
C ASP A 99 -11.61 11.89 -15.61
N LEU A 100 -12.81 11.34 -15.47
CA LEU A 100 -13.13 9.94 -15.81
C LEU A 100 -13.10 9.64 -17.33
N SER A 101 -12.55 10.54 -18.16
CA SER A 101 -12.47 10.33 -19.60
C SER A 101 -11.57 9.12 -19.92
N SER A 102 -11.99 8.31 -20.90
CA SER A 102 -11.30 7.05 -21.25
C SER A 102 -9.86 7.24 -21.74
N GLU A 103 -9.46 8.47 -22.07
CA GLU A 103 -8.11 8.82 -22.56
C GLU A 103 -7.16 9.33 -21.46
N ALA A 104 -7.67 9.57 -20.23
CA ALA A 104 -6.86 9.99 -19.10
C ALA A 104 -6.12 8.80 -18.47
N VAL A 105 -5.00 8.42 -19.07
CA VAL A 105 -4.04 7.47 -18.48
C VAL A 105 -3.30 8.17 -17.33
N GLY A 106 -3.86 8.15 -16.11
CA GLY A 106 -3.11 8.48 -14.89
C GLY A 106 -3.70 9.49 -13.91
N GLY A 107 -5.04 9.60 -13.80
CA GLY A 107 -5.70 10.47 -12.81
C GLY A 107 -6.53 9.76 -11.73
N ARG A 108 -6.83 8.47 -11.91
CA ARG A 108 -7.83 7.75 -11.11
C ARG A 108 -7.34 7.29 -9.74
N GLY A 109 -6.04 7.37 -9.46
CA GLY A 109 -5.46 6.69 -8.29
C GLY A 109 -6.01 7.15 -6.95
N LEU A 110 -6.21 8.46 -6.77
CA LEU A 110 -6.84 8.98 -5.55
C LEU A 110 -8.35 8.76 -5.51
N VAL A 111 -9.03 8.75 -6.66
CA VAL A 111 -10.46 8.41 -6.75
C VAL A 111 -10.70 6.95 -6.36
N LEU A 112 -9.82 6.04 -6.79
CA LEU A 112 -9.87 4.63 -6.40
C LEU A 112 -9.57 4.44 -4.92
N LEU A 113 -8.59 5.18 -4.37
CA LEU A 113 -8.34 5.19 -2.92
C LEU A 113 -9.54 5.69 -2.13
N ASP A 114 -10.20 6.75 -2.59
CA ASP A 114 -11.41 7.29 -1.95
C ASP A 114 -12.57 6.28 -1.96
N ALA A 115 -12.62 5.39 -2.96
CA ALA A 115 -13.64 4.36 -3.09
C ALA A 115 -13.37 3.10 -2.24
N VAL A 116 -12.10 2.80 -1.91
CA VAL A 116 -11.74 1.52 -1.26
C VAL A 116 -11.12 1.66 0.13
N ALA A 117 -10.68 2.86 0.53
CA ALA A 117 -10.12 3.11 1.84
C ALA A 117 -11.14 3.82 2.74
N ASP A 118 -11.17 3.44 4.02
CA ASP A 118 -11.95 4.15 5.04
C ASP A 118 -11.44 5.57 5.28
N LYS A 119 -10.11 5.72 5.22
CA LYS A 119 -9.42 6.99 5.40
C LYS A 119 -8.16 6.99 4.56
N TRP A 120 -7.82 8.15 4.03
CA TRP A 120 -6.53 8.37 3.41
C TRP A 120 -6.07 9.81 3.62
N GLY A 121 -4.79 10.06 3.39
CA GLY A 121 -4.25 11.39 3.51
C GLY A 121 -2.81 11.50 3.04
N VAL A 122 -2.28 12.72 3.17
CA VAL A 122 -0.90 13.06 2.81
C VAL A 122 -0.28 13.82 3.96
N GLY A 123 0.94 13.45 4.35
CA GLY A 123 1.70 14.12 5.40
C GLY A 123 3.14 14.40 4.99
N PRO A 124 3.81 15.39 5.62
CA PRO A 124 5.21 15.66 5.36
C PRO A 124 6.11 14.56 5.93
N ARG A 125 7.25 14.30 5.27
CA ARG A 125 8.27 13.38 5.76
C ARG A 125 9.39 14.17 6.46
N LEU A 126 9.85 13.68 7.63
CA LEU A 126 10.89 14.33 8.46
C LEU A 126 12.18 14.70 7.69
N ALA A 127 12.54 13.91 6.68
CA ALA A 127 13.75 14.10 5.88
C ALA A 127 13.51 14.81 4.53
N GLY A 128 12.35 15.45 4.35
CA GLY A 128 11.89 16.00 3.07
C GLY A 128 11.08 14.98 2.25
N GLY A 129 10.22 15.51 1.38
CA GLY A 129 9.23 14.74 0.61
C GLY A 129 7.92 14.53 1.36
N LYS A 130 7.14 13.55 0.92
CA LYS A 130 5.79 13.28 1.43
C LYS A 130 5.56 11.82 1.74
N THR A 131 4.56 11.56 2.57
CA THR A 131 3.98 10.25 2.81
C THR A 131 2.51 10.29 2.44
N VAL A 132 2.12 9.49 1.46
CA VAL A 132 0.71 9.21 1.17
C VAL A 132 0.33 7.95 1.92
N TRP A 133 -0.83 7.94 2.58
CA TRP A 133 -1.26 6.84 3.40
C TRP A 133 -2.75 6.57 3.24
N PHE A 134 -3.16 5.33 3.51
CA PHE A 134 -4.56 4.94 3.61
C PHE A 134 -4.77 3.86 4.68
N GLU A 135 -6.01 3.74 5.13
CA GLU A 135 -6.47 2.78 6.11
C GLU A 135 -7.66 2.00 5.54
N CYS A 136 -7.64 0.68 5.69
CA CYS A 136 -8.76 -0.20 5.39
C CYS A 136 -9.12 -0.95 6.68
N ARG A 137 -10.41 -1.01 7.00
CA ARG A 137 -10.92 -1.66 8.20
C ARG A 137 -11.64 -2.95 7.84
N GLY A 138 -11.41 -3.98 8.66
CA GLY A 138 -12.23 -5.18 8.64
C GLY A 138 -13.65 -4.80 9.05
N ASP A 139 -14.64 -5.43 8.42
CA ASP A 139 -15.98 -5.40 9.00
C ASP A 139 -15.89 -6.11 10.35
N ASP A 140 -16.18 -5.38 11.44
CA ASP A 140 -16.50 -5.96 12.75
C ASP A 140 -17.85 -6.70 12.59
N SER A 141 -17.84 -7.83 11.89
CA SER A 141 -18.91 -8.82 12.00
C SER A 141 -18.75 -9.47 13.37
N GLY A 142 -19.21 -8.75 14.41
CA GLY A 142 -19.34 -9.25 15.77
C GLY A 142 -20.35 -10.38 15.90
#